data_AF-A0A1Q7NMN4-F1
#
_entry.id   AF-A0A1Q7NMN4-F1
#
_cell.length_a   1.000
_cell.length_b   1.000
_cell.length_c   1.000
_cell.angle_alpha   90.00
_cell.angle_beta   90.00
_cell.angle_gamma   90.00
#
_symmetry.space_group_name_H-M   'P 1'
#
loop_
_entity.id
_entity.type
_entity.pdbx_description
1 polymer ?
#
loop_
_entity_poly.entity_id
_entity_poly.type
_entity_poly.pdbx_seq_one_letter_code
_entity_poly.pdbx_strand_id
1 'polypeptide(L)'
;MSLKQVPPGQLTIVDLIDRILDKGVVINGDITLSIVGVDLLSLKINLVIASLETAKRYGIKLPWEKWALEQKRVSSKSIKR
;
A
#
# COMPACT_ATOMS: atom_id res chain seq x y z
N MET A 1 -37.31 -10.30 -2.28
CA MET A 1 -36.16 -10.00 -1.43
C MET A 1 -35.48 -11.32 -1.09
N SER A 2 -34.53 -11.75 -1.92
CA SER A 2 -33.80 -13.02 -1.73
C SER A 2 -32.34 -12.73 -1.96
N LEU A 3 -31.64 -12.35 -0.89
CA LEU A 3 -30.18 -12.33 -0.91
C LEU A 3 -29.73 -13.78 -0.74
N LYS A 4 -29.23 -14.29 -1.86
CA LYS A 4 -28.65 -15.61 -2.07
C LYS A 4 -27.70 -15.92 -0.91
N GLN A 5 -28.07 -16.91 -0.12
CA GLN A 5 -27.26 -17.42 0.98
C GLN A 5 -26.03 -18.09 0.35
N VAL A 6 -24.85 -17.51 0.54
CA VAL A 6 -23.58 -18.10 0.12
C VAL A 6 -23.32 -19.30 1.04
N PRO A 7 -23.10 -20.52 0.50
CA PRO A 7 -22.92 -21.72 1.29
C PRO A 7 -21.71 -21.57 2.25
N PRO A 8 -21.84 -21.99 3.52
CA PRO A 8 -20.74 -21.93 4.48
C PRO A 8 -19.65 -22.92 4.04
N GLY A 9 -18.60 -22.41 3.40
CA GLY A 9 -17.48 -23.22 2.94
C GLY A 9 -16.71 -22.63 1.75
N GLN A 10 -17.26 -21.63 1.05
CA GLN A 10 -16.58 -21.02 -0.09
C GLN A 10 -16.02 -19.64 0.30
N LEU A 11 -14.74 -19.61 0.68
CA LEU A 11 -14.01 -18.38 0.92
C LEU A 11 -13.94 -17.59 -0.39
N THR A 12 -14.71 -16.51 -0.49
CA THR A 12 -14.63 -15.60 -1.63
C THR A 12 -13.40 -14.71 -1.50
N ILE A 13 -12.82 -14.28 -2.63
CA ILE A 13 -11.68 -13.34 -2.63
C ILE A 13 -11.98 -12.09 -1.80
N VAL A 14 -13.23 -11.62 -1.83
CA VAL A 14 -13.66 -10.44 -1.08
C VAL A 14 -13.55 -10.69 0.43
N ASP A 15 -14.04 -11.83 0.91
CA ASP A 15 -13.96 -12.22 2.32
C ASP A 15 -12.49 -12.38 2.78
N LEU A 16 -11.63 -12.91 1.91
CA LEU A 16 -10.20 -13.04 2.17
C LEU A 16 -9.51 -11.67 2.30
N ILE A 17 -9.81 -10.75 1.39
CA ILE A 17 -9.25 -9.39 1.41
C ILE A 17 -9.74 -8.63 2.64
N ASP A 18 -11.02 -8.74 3.00
CA ASP A 18 -11.58 -8.10 4.18
C ASP A 18 -10.90 -8.58 5.48
N ARG A 19 -10.69 -9.90 5.61
CA ARG A 19 -9.94 -10.49 6.74
C ARG A 19 -8.48 -10.07 6.80
N ILE A 20 -7.82 -9.97 5.65
CA ILE A 20 -6.42 -9.52 5.56
C ILE A 20 -6.32 -8.03 5.94
N LEU A 21 -7.28 -7.21 5.50
CA LEU A 21 -7.36 -5.79 5.83
C LEU A 21 -7.65 -5.54 7.33
N ASP A 22 -8.48 -6.39 7.94
CA ASP A 22 -8.82 -6.34 9.37
C ASP A 22 -7.64 -6.74 10.27
N LYS A 23 -7.00 -7.88 9.97
CA LYS A 23 -5.92 -8.44 10.82
C LYS A 23 -4.55 -7.84 10.54
N GLY A 24 -4.31 -7.36 9.33
CA GLY A 24 -3.00 -6.96 8.86
C GLY A 24 -2.12 -8.15 8.46
N VAL A 25 -1.45 -8.04 7.32
CA VAL A 25 -0.48 -9.03 6.81
C VAL A 25 0.88 -8.36 6.68
N VAL A 26 1.92 -9.03 7.20
CA VAL A 26 3.32 -8.63 7.01
C VAL A 26 3.92 -9.48 5.90
N ILE A 27 4.41 -8.84 4.84
CA ILE A 27 5.09 -9.45 3.71
C ILE A 27 6.58 -9.16 3.83
N ASN A 28 7.39 -10.20 3.96
CA ASN A 28 8.83 -10.13 3.81
C ASN A 28 9.20 -10.56 2.39
N GLY A 29 9.97 -9.75 1.69
CA GLY A 29 10.44 -10.08 0.35
C GLY A 29 11.79 -9.44 0.07
N ASP A 30 12.53 -10.01 -0.85
CA ASP A 30 13.69 -9.39 -1.45
C ASP A 30 13.44 -9.13 -2.93
N ILE A 31 13.85 -7.97 -3.40
CA ILE A 31 13.77 -7.58 -4.81
C ILE A 31 15.20 -7.40 -5.29
N THR A 32 15.57 -8.15 -6.33
CA THR A 32 16.89 -8.05 -6.93
C THR A 32 16.77 -7.52 -8.36
N LEU A 33 17.54 -6.48 -8.66
CA LEU A 33 17.67 -5.86 -9.97
C LEU A 33 18.95 -6.38 -10.64
N SER A 34 18.75 -7.18 -11.68
CA SER A 34 19.83 -7.79 -12.46
C SER A 34 19.89 -7.17 -13.86
N ILE A 35 21.09 -6.86 -14.35
CA ILE A 35 21.32 -6.37 -15.71
C ILE A 35 22.49 -7.15 -16.32
N VAL A 36 22.31 -7.68 -17.55
CA VAL A 36 23.36 -8.40 -18.30
C VAL A 36 23.98 -9.56 -17.49
N GLY A 37 23.14 -10.27 -16.73
CA GLY A 37 23.57 -11.44 -15.95
C GLY A 37 24.38 -11.13 -14.69
N VAL A 38 24.47 -9.87 -14.26
CA VAL A 38 25.00 -9.49 -12.94
C VAL A 38 23.92 -8.83 -12.08
N ASP A 39 23.94 -9.15 -10.79
CA ASP A 39 23.08 -8.49 -9.80
C ASP A 39 23.67 -7.14 -9.40
N LEU A 40 22.93 -6.07 -9.68
CA LEU A 40 23.35 -4.70 -9.36
C LEU A 40 22.94 -4.30 -7.96
N LEU A 41 21.75 -4.73 -7.54
CA LEU A 41 21.13 -4.29 -6.32
C LEU A 41 20.11 -5.31 -5.82
N SER A 42 20.25 -5.70 -4.56
CA SER A 42 19.24 -6.47 -3.84
C SER A 42 18.70 -5.64 -2.69
N LEU A 43 17.38 -5.47 -2.64
CA LEU A 43 16.67 -4.74 -1.61
C LEU A 43 15.84 -5.72 -0.78
N LYS A 44 16.07 -5.75 0.53
CA LYS A 44 15.18 -6.46 1.46
C LYS A 44 14.05 -5.53 1.86
N ILE A 45 12.82 -5.90 1.55
CA ILE A 45 11.62 -5.13 1.84
C ILE A 45 10.75 -5.86 2.87
N ASN A 46 10.26 -5.11 3.84
CA ASN A 46 9.24 -5.53 4.79
C ASN A 46 8.03 -4.64 4.56
N LEU A 47 6.95 -5.21 4.02
CA LEU A 47 5.71 -4.49 3.74
C LEU A 47 4.64 -4.92 4.74
N VAL A 48 3.90 -3.97 5.31
CA VAL A 48 2.74 -4.26 6.16
C VAL A 48 1.49 -3.79 5.43
N ILE A 49 0.62 -4.73 5.06
CA ILE A 49 -0.71 -4.46 4.52
C ILE A 49 -1.68 -4.55 5.69
N ALA A 50 -2.01 -3.40 6.27
CA ALA A 50 -3.02 -3.28 7.32
C ALA A 50 -3.96 -2.13 6.99
N SER A 51 -5.09 -2.04 7.68
CA SER A 51 -5.98 -0.88 7.60
C SER A 51 -5.19 0.44 7.68
N LEU A 52 -5.54 1.41 6.83
CA LEU A 52 -4.96 2.76 6.81
C LEU A 52 -4.96 3.42 8.19
N GLU A 53 -5.95 3.09 9.03
CA GLU A 53 -6.04 3.57 10.41
C GLU A 53 -4.91 3.00 11.29
N THR A 54 -4.60 1.70 11.15
CA THR A 54 -3.48 1.04 11.82
C THR A 54 -2.15 1.64 11.37
N ALA A 55 -1.95 1.84 10.06
CA ALA A 55 -0.75 2.48 9.53
C ALA A 55 -0.51 3.88 10.11
N LYS A 56 -1.59 4.66 10.31
CA LYS A 56 -1.53 6.00 10.89
C LYS A 56 -1.23 5.97 12.40
N ARG A 57 -1.76 5.00 13.15
CA ARG A 57 -1.47 4.83 14.59
C ARG A 57 -0.02 4.43 14.88
N TYR A 58 0.60 3.66 13.99
CA TYR A 58 2.01 3.29 14.08
C TYR A 58 2.96 4.35 13.51
N GLY A 59 2.46 5.53 13.11
CA GLY A 59 3.30 6.62 12.62
C GLY A 59 3.98 6.33 11.28
N ILE A 60 3.40 5.43 10.46
CA ILE A 60 3.91 5.15 9.12
C ILE A 60 3.64 6.40 8.26
N LYS A 61 4.70 7.19 8.03
CA LYS A 61 4.66 8.35 7.14
C LYS A 61 4.55 7.89 5.71
N LEU A 62 3.44 8.21 5.05
CA LEU A 62 3.20 7.79 3.69
C LEU A 62 4.08 8.63 2.76
N PRO A 63 4.93 8.02 1.92
CA PRO A 63 5.94 8.75 1.16
C PRO A 63 5.34 9.75 0.16
N TRP A 64 4.12 9.52 -0.31
CA TRP A 64 3.41 10.39 -1.26
C TRP A 64 2.90 11.70 -0.64
N GLU A 65 2.85 11.83 0.69
CA GLU A 65 2.48 13.09 1.35
C GLU A 65 3.49 14.22 1.03
N LYS A 66 4.75 13.88 0.72
CA LYS A 66 5.77 14.89 0.38
C LYS A 66 5.50 15.57 -0.95
N TRP A 67 4.95 14.86 -1.94
CA TRP A 67 4.64 15.43 -3.26
C TRP A 67 3.35 16.26 -3.26
N ALA A 68 2.43 15.96 -2.34
CA ALA A 68 1.19 16.73 -2.19
C ALA A 68 1.44 18.17 -1.67
N LEU A 69 2.54 18.40 -0.94
CA LEU A 69 2.90 19.72 -0.41
C LEU A 69 3.64 20.60 -1.44
N GLU A 70 4.23 20.01 -2.48
CA GLU A 70 5.00 20.73 -3.52
C GLU A 70 4.08 21.43 -4.54
N GLN A 71 2.95 20.81 -4.89
CA GLN A 71 1.97 21.34 -5.85
C GLN A 71 1.44 22.74 -5.46
N LYS A 72 1.34 23.03 -4.16
CA LYS A 72 0.82 24.31 -3.65
C LYS A 72 1.81 25.47 -3.77
N ARG A 73 3.13 25.20 -3.80
CA ARG A 73 4.14 26.27 -3.92
C ARG A 73 4.33 26.74 -5.36
N VAL A 74 4.07 25.87 -6.33
CA VAL A 74 4.26 26.18 -7.76
C VAL A 74 3.09 26.99 -8.33
N SER A 75 1.86 26.79 -7.83
CA SER A 75 0.67 27.50 -8.34
C SER A 75 0.60 28.98 -7.93
N SER A 76 1.10 29.35 -6.75
CA SER A 76 0.98 30.74 -6.26
C SER A 76 2.03 31.72 -6.80
N LYS A 77 3.02 31.27 -7.58
CA LYS A 77 4.12 32.15 -8.06
C LYS A 77 3.90 32.73 -9.46
N SER A 78 2.80 32.41 -10.14
CA SER A 78 2.56 32.83 -11.53
C SER A 78 1.60 34.01 -11.73
N ILE A 79 1.09 34.66 -10.67
CA ILE A 79 0.28 35.89 -10.77
C ILE A 79 0.93 37.00 -9.93
N LYS A 80 2.20 37.29 -10.25
CA LYS A 80 2.82 38.57 -9.89
C LYS A 80 3.98 38.88 -10.83
N ARG A 81 3.65 39.08 -12.09
CA ARG A 81 4.41 39.91 -13.03
C ARG A 81 3.43 40.76 -13.80
#